data_AF-A0A139WMF1-F1
#
_entry.id   AF-A0A139WMF1-F1
#
_cell.length_a   1.000
_cell.length_b   1.000
_cell.length_c   1.000
_cell.angle_alpha   90.00
_cell.angle_beta   90.00
_cell.angle_gamma   90.00
#
_symmetry.space_group_name_H-M   'P 1'
#
loop_
_entity.id
_entity.type
_entity.pdbx_description
1 polymer ?
#
loop_
_entity_poly.entity_id
_entity_poly.type
_entity_poly.pdbx_seq_one_letter_code
_entity_poly.pdbx_strand_id
1 'polypeptide(L)'
;MFRRSTKVTISFVYRRAHLRNCLEILKEIVPLGPEASRHTTLGLLTKAKRFIKNLEDKERKHTTHKEQLNREQRFLRRRLEQLSQSYALSKRRSLSECSSSTVSSNHSTASLSSAPSPISESDEVDVIGYTSTQSDTDDHSSVQSTSSDSGVAMSTSRLTLSEMDVMDVL
;
A
#
# COMPACT_ATOMS: atom_id res chain seq x y z
N MET A 1 34.62 -56.95 18.25
CA MET A 1 34.90 -55.73 17.45
C MET A 1 34.04 -55.55 16.19
N PHE A 2 33.56 -56.61 15.53
CA PHE A 2 32.79 -56.53 14.27
C PHE A 2 31.47 -55.72 14.30
N ARG A 3 30.72 -55.74 15.42
CA ARG A 3 29.42 -55.04 15.54
C ARG A 3 29.51 -53.51 15.52
N ARG A 4 30.66 -52.92 15.88
CA ARG A 4 30.87 -51.46 15.78
C ARG A 4 31.07 -51.05 14.31
N SER A 5 31.80 -51.86 13.54
CA SER A 5 32.08 -51.60 12.13
C SER A 5 30.80 -51.67 11.28
N THR A 6 29.94 -52.68 11.50
CA THR A 6 28.66 -52.79 10.78
C THR A 6 27.67 -51.68 11.13
N LYS A 7 27.57 -51.27 12.41
CA LYS A 7 26.73 -50.13 12.83
C LYS A 7 27.16 -48.81 12.19
N VAL A 8 28.46 -48.57 12.06
CA VAL A 8 29.00 -47.35 11.43
C VAL A 8 28.66 -47.32 9.94
N THR A 9 28.84 -48.44 9.23
CA THR A 9 28.51 -48.55 7.80
C THR A 9 27.01 -48.35 7.53
N ILE A 10 26.14 -48.97 8.32
CA ILE A 10 24.67 -48.82 8.19
C ILE A 10 24.24 -47.37 8.46
N SER A 11 24.79 -46.73 9.50
CA SER A 11 24.52 -45.32 9.82
C SER A 11 24.95 -44.38 8.70
N PHE A 12 26.10 -44.62 8.07
CA PHE A 12 26.58 -43.84 6.95
C PHE A 12 25.68 -43.96 5.72
N VAL A 13 25.26 -45.19 5.37
CA VAL A 13 24.34 -45.45 4.25
C VAL A 13 22.99 -44.77 4.51
N TYR A 14 22.45 -44.89 5.73
CA TYR A 14 21.20 -44.22 6.12
C TYR A 14 21.29 -42.69 5.98
N ARG A 15 22.35 -42.07 6.53
CA ARG A 15 22.57 -40.62 6.42
C ARG A 15 22.66 -40.15 4.97
N ARG A 16 23.35 -40.90 4.11
CA ARG A 16 23.49 -40.58 2.69
C ARG A 16 22.19 -40.74 1.92
N ALA A 17 21.39 -41.77 2.22
CA ALA A 17 20.06 -41.96 1.63
C ALA A 17 19.11 -40.82 2.05
N HIS A 18 19.09 -40.48 3.34
CA HIS A 18 18.29 -39.37 3.86
C HIS A 18 18.64 -38.05 3.18
N LEU A 19 19.92 -37.73 3.05
CA LEU A 19 20.37 -36.51 2.36
C LEU A 19 19.88 -36.46 0.91
N ARG A 20 19.95 -37.57 0.18
CA ARG A 20 19.46 -37.65 -1.21
C ARG A 20 17.98 -37.33 -1.29
N ASN A 21 17.18 -37.93 -0.40
CA ASN A 21 15.75 -37.67 -0.30
C ASN A 21 15.45 -36.18 -0.02
N CYS A 22 16.17 -35.55 0.91
CA CYS A 22 16.01 -34.11 1.17
C CYS A 22 16.32 -33.25 -0.07
N LEU A 23 17.35 -33.61 -0.84
CA LEU A 23 17.70 -32.89 -2.06
C LEU A 23 16.69 -33.13 -3.19
N GLU A 24 16.09 -34.31 -3.28
CA GLU A 24 15.02 -34.60 -4.24
C GLU A 24 13.78 -33.75 -3.95
N ILE A 25 13.32 -33.71 -2.70
CA ILE A 25 12.22 -32.84 -2.28
C ILE A 25 12.53 -31.37 -2.60
N LEU A 26 13.76 -30.93 -2.34
CA LEU A 26 14.17 -29.55 -2.64
C LEU A 26 14.13 -29.24 -4.15
N LYS A 27 14.39 -30.22 -5.03
CA LYS A 27 14.31 -30.02 -6.48
C LYS A 27 12.87 -29.83 -6.98
N GLU A 28 11.91 -30.49 -6.36
CA GLU A 28 10.48 -30.37 -6.74
C GLU A 28 9.92 -28.98 -6.42
N ILE A 29 10.37 -28.36 -5.34
CA ILE A 29 9.84 -27.06 -4.88
C ILE A 29 10.56 -25.85 -5.48
N VAL A 30 11.83 -25.98 -5.85
CA VAL A 30 12.60 -24.87 -6.42
C VAL A 30 12.34 -24.82 -7.93
N PRO A 31 12.01 -23.65 -8.51
CA PRO A 31 11.88 -23.51 -9.95
C PRO A 31 13.26 -23.60 -10.61
N LEU A 32 13.65 -24.81 -10.98
CA LEU A 32 15.00 -25.11 -11.50
C LEU A 32 15.12 -24.94 -13.01
N GLY A 33 14.00 -24.84 -13.72
CA GLY A 33 13.96 -24.77 -15.19
C GLY A 33 14.33 -26.10 -15.86
N PRO A 34 14.54 -26.12 -17.18
CA PRO A 34 14.80 -27.33 -17.96
C PRO A 34 16.10 -28.07 -17.58
N GLU A 35 16.97 -27.44 -16.79
CA GLU A 35 18.23 -28.06 -16.32
C GLU A 35 18.06 -28.97 -15.10
N ALA A 36 16.83 -29.28 -14.65
CA ALA A 36 16.52 -29.98 -13.39
C ALA A 36 17.41 -31.22 -13.12
N SER A 37 17.81 -31.95 -14.17
CA SER A 37 18.63 -33.16 -14.10
C SER A 37 20.15 -32.94 -13.89
N ARG A 38 20.73 -31.78 -14.23
CA ARG A 38 22.19 -31.52 -14.17
C ARG A 38 22.68 -30.74 -12.95
N HIS A 39 21.80 -30.35 -12.05
CA HIS A 39 22.18 -29.48 -10.93
C HIS A 39 23.12 -30.14 -9.93
N THR A 40 24.20 -29.44 -9.57
CA THR A 40 25.06 -29.76 -8.43
C THR A 40 24.36 -29.41 -7.12
N THR A 41 24.75 -30.03 -6.00
CA THR A 41 24.18 -29.71 -4.67
C THR A 41 24.32 -28.23 -4.33
N LEU A 42 25.48 -27.63 -4.61
CA LEU A 42 25.70 -26.21 -4.36
C LEU A 42 24.78 -25.32 -5.19
N GLY A 43 24.66 -25.61 -6.50
CA GLY A 43 23.80 -24.84 -7.40
C GLY A 43 22.33 -24.88 -6.96
N LEU A 44 21.86 -26.04 -6.48
CA LEU A 44 20.51 -26.20 -5.92
C LEU A 44 20.31 -25.32 -4.69
N LEU A 45 21.25 -25.36 -3.73
CA LEU A 45 21.17 -24.56 -2.51
C LEU A 45 21.22 -23.05 -2.80
N THR A 46 22.06 -22.61 -3.74
CA THR A 46 22.13 -21.21 -4.17
C THR A 46 20.83 -20.75 -4.80
N LYS A 47 20.23 -21.56 -5.69
CA LYS A 47 18.93 -21.25 -6.32
C LYS A 47 17.80 -21.23 -5.28
N ALA A 48 17.77 -22.20 -4.36
CA ALA A 48 16.79 -22.25 -3.28
C ALA A 48 16.84 -20.98 -2.40
N LYS A 49 18.05 -20.58 -1.97
CA LYS A 49 18.25 -19.35 -1.21
C LYS A 49 17.76 -18.11 -1.97
N ARG A 50 18.02 -18.04 -3.28
CA ARG A 50 17.51 -16.95 -4.13
C ARG A 50 15.99 -17.01 -4.26
N PHE A 51 15.42 -18.20 -4.39
CA PHE A 51 13.98 -18.40 -4.54
C PHE A 51 13.22 -17.90 -3.32
N ILE A 52 13.68 -18.22 -2.11
CA ILE A 52 13.13 -17.68 -0.86
C ILE A 52 13.10 -16.15 -0.88
N LYS A 53 14.25 -15.51 -1.18
CA LYS A 53 14.34 -14.04 -1.26
C LYS A 53 13.36 -13.45 -2.28
N ASN A 54 13.23 -14.07 -3.45
CA ASN A 54 12.31 -13.60 -4.49
C ASN A 54 10.85 -13.75 -4.05
N LEU A 55 10.51 -14.81 -3.31
CA LEU A 55 9.16 -14.97 -2.74
C LEU A 55 8.87 -13.89 -1.70
N GLU A 56 9.80 -13.63 -0.78
CA GLU A 56 9.69 -12.55 0.22
C GLU A 56 9.53 -11.17 -0.44
N ASP A 57 10.29 -10.89 -1.50
CA ASP A 57 10.18 -9.64 -2.25
C ASP A 57 8.85 -9.50 -2.99
N LYS A 58 8.35 -10.59 -3.58
CA LYS A 58 7.02 -10.62 -4.21
C LYS A 58 5.94 -10.39 -3.17
N GLU A 59 5.98 -11.08 -2.04
CA GLU A 59 5.01 -10.93 -0.95
C GLU A 59 4.96 -9.48 -0.45
N ARG A 60 6.13 -8.84 -0.26
CA ARG A 60 6.21 -7.42 0.10
C ARG A 60 5.52 -6.53 -0.92
N LYS A 61 5.80 -6.71 -2.22
CA LYS A 61 5.17 -5.94 -3.30
C LYS A 61 3.66 -6.16 -3.37
N HIS A 62 3.21 -7.41 -3.25
CA HIS A 62 1.78 -7.74 -3.25
C HIS A 62 1.06 -7.10 -2.06
N THR A 63 1.70 -7.09 -0.89
CA THR A 63 1.17 -6.45 0.31
C THR A 63 1.00 -4.95 0.11
N THR A 64 2.05 -4.26 -0.38
CA THR A 64 1.97 -2.82 -0.69
C THR A 64 0.91 -2.51 -1.74
N HIS A 65 0.80 -3.31 -2.79
CA HIS A 65 -0.21 -3.11 -3.82
C HIS A 65 -1.64 -3.30 -3.29
N LYS A 66 -1.85 -4.31 -2.44
CA LYS A 66 -3.13 -4.52 -1.74
C LYS A 66 -3.49 -3.33 -0.85
N GLU A 67 -2.52 -2.78 -0.12
CA GLU A 67 -2.74 -1.59 0.71
C GLU A 67 -3.12 -0.36 -0.11
N GLN A 68 -2.46 -0.15 -1.26
CA GLN A 68 -2.80 0.92 -2.19
C GLN A 68 -4.24 0.79 -2.68
N LEU A 69 -4.63 -0.37 -3.20
CA LEU A 69 -5.99 -0.62 -3.66
C LEU A 69 -7.02 -0.44 -2.52
N ASN A 70 -6.67 -0.83 -1.29
CA ASN A 70 -7.54 -0.61 -0.15
C ASN A 70 -7.71 0.89 0.18
N ARG A 71 -6.66 1.70 0.05
CA ARG A 71 -6.75 3.17 0.20
C ARG A 71 -7.65 3.77 -0.88
N GLU A 72 -7.49 3.35 -2.13
CA GLU A 72 -8.34 3.80 -3.24
C GLU A 72 -9.80 3.39 -3.05
N GLN A 73 -10.05 2.15 -2.66
CA GLN A 73 -11.40 1.66 -2.34
C GLN A 73 -12.04 2.50 -1.22
N ARG A 74 -11.30 2.80 -0.16
CA ARG A 74 -11.79 3.65 0.95
C ARG A 74 -12.09 5.08 0.47
N PHE A 75 -11.23 5.64 -0.37
CA PHE A 75 -11.43 6.97 -0.95
C PHE A 75 -12.69 7.01 -1.82
N LEU A 76 -12.83 6.08 -2.77
CA LEU A 76 -13.98 6.00 -3.68
C LEU A 76 -15.29 5.78 -2.92
N ARG A 77 -15.30 4.94 -1.88
CA ARG A 77 -16.48 4.75 -1.02
C ARG A 77 -16.92 6.04 -0.34
N ARG A 78 -15.97 6.80 0.22
CA ARG A 78 -16.27 8.11 0.84
C ARG A 78 -16.80 9.11 -0.20
N ARG A 79 -16.23 9.12 -1.41
CA ARG A 79 -16.68 10.02 -2.49
C ARG A 79 -18.11 9.69 -2.94
N LEU A 80 -18.44 8.40 -3.05
CA LEU A 80 -19.78 7.94 -3.38
C LEU A 80 -20.78 8.35 -2.30
N GLU A 81 -20.45 8.15 -1.03
CA GLU A 81 -21.28 8.56 0.10
C GLU A 81 -21.57 10.07 0.07
N GLN A 82 -20.55 10.92 -0.12
CA GLN A 82 -20.71 12.36 -0.26
C GLN A 82 -21.66 12.74 -1.40
N LEU A 83 -21.52 12.09 -2.56
CA LEU A 83 -22.35 12.39 -3.73
C LEU A 83 -23.79 11.92 -3.55
N SER A 84 -23.99 10.77 -2.90
CA SER A 84 -25.32 10.27 -2.53
C SER A 84 -26.04 11.20 -1.55
N GLN A 85 -25.32 11.71 -0.54
CA GLN A 85 -25.85 12.64 0.43
C GLN A 85 -26.21 13.98 -0.23
N SER A 86 -25.34 14.50 -1.11
CA SER A 86 -25.60 15.71 -1.89
C SER A 86 -26.83 15.54 -2.77
N TYR A 87 -26.95 14.43 -3.50
CA TYR A 87 -28.11 14.13 -4.32
C TYR A 87 -29.41 14.04 -3.51
N ALA A 88 -29.37 13.37 -2.35
CA ALA A 88 -30.52 13.29 -1.45
C ALA A 88 -30.98 14.67 -0.96
N LEU A 89 -30.04 15.56 -0.60
CA LEU A 89 -30.34 16.93 -0.18
C LEU A 89 -30.88 17.79 -1.33
N SER A 90 -30.33 17.67 -2.54
CA SER A 90 -30.80 18.38 -3.73
C SER A 90 -32.23 17.97 -4.11
N LYS A 91 -32.56 16.67 -4.04
CA LYS A 91 -33.92 16.17 -4.28
C LYS A 91 -34.93 16.77 -3.29
N ARG A 92 -34.56 16.85 -2.00
CA ARG A 92 -35.44 17.48 -0.99
C ARG A 92 -35.68 18.97 -1.23
N ARG A 93 -34.68 19.71 -1.73
CA ARG A 93 -34.84 21.12 -2.10
C ARG A 93 -35.70 21.30 -3.35
N SER A 94 -35.49 20.48 -4.39
CA SER A 94 -36.29 20.55 -5.63
C SER A 94 -37.78 20.25 -5.44
N LEU A 95 -38.13 19.42 -4.45
CA LEU A 95 -39.54 19.12 -4.11
C LEU A 95 -40.20 20.25 -3.30
N SER A 96 -39.42 21.15 -2.69
CA SER A 96 -39.93 22.23 -1.84
C SER A 96 -40.17 23.54 -2.58
N GLU A 97 -39.68 23.70 -3.82
CA GLU A 97 -39.77 24.97 -4.56
C GLU A 97 -40.82 24.98 -5.69
N CYS A 98 -41.66 23.94 -5.81
CA CYS A 98 -42.74 23.90 -6.81
C CYS A 98 -44.12 24.37 -6.26
N SER A 99 -44.14 25.12 -5.16
CA SER A 99 -45.38 25.73 -4.66
C SER A 99 -45.28 27.25 -4.69
N SER A 100 -46.12 27.85 -5.54
CA SER A 100 -46.45 29.29 -5.61
C SER A 100 -45.63 30.16 -6.59
N SER A 101 -45.82 29.92 -7.88
CA SER A 101 -45.87 31.02 -8.87
C SER A 101 -47.26 31.06 -9.48
N THR A 102 -48.22 31.57 -8.71
CA THR A 102 -49.49 32.07 -9.24
C THR A 102 -49.38 33.57 -9.44
N VAL A 103 -49.70 34.00 -10.65
CA VAL A 103 -49.87 35.37 -11.13
C VAL A 103 -50.64 36.24 -10.13
N SER A 104 -50.23 37.51 -9.95
CA SER A 104 -51.14 38.64 -9.64
C SER A 104 -50.44 40.01 -9.76
N SER A 105 -51.15 40.92 -10.41
CA SER A 105 -50.76 42.27 -10.83
C SER A 105 -51.08 43.37 -9.80
N ASN A 106 -50.37 44.50 -9.98
CA ASN A 106 -50.75 45.91 -9.76
C ASN A 106 -50.83 46.57 -8.36
N HIS A 107 -50.10 47.70 -8.30
CA HIS A 107 -50.38 48.97 -7.62
C HIS A 107 -50.14 49.08 -6.09
N SER A 108 -49.14 49.87 -5.68
CA SER A 108 -49.34 51.14 -4.95
C SER A 108 -48.04 51.85 -4.60
N THR A 109 -48.13 53.18 -4.66
CA THR A 109 -47.18 54.26 -4.44
C THR A 109 -46.73 54.43 -2.98
N ALA A 110 -45.47 54.80 -2.74
CA ALA A 110 -45.08 55.91 -1.86
C ALA A 110 -43.55 56.01 -1.70
N SER A 111 -43.02 57.10 -2.26
CA SER A 111 -41.90 57.92 -1.81
C SER A 111 -41.20 57.55 -0.49
N LEU A 112 -39.86 57.48 -0.52
CA LEU A 112 -38.97 58.33 0.27
C LEU A 112 -37.56 58.28 -0.31
N SER A 113 -37.07 59.48 -0.62
CA SER A 113 -35.76 59.80 -1.19
C SER A 113 -34.67 59.84 -0.12
N SER A 114 -33.59 59.10 -0.31
CA SER A 114 -32.25 59.47 0.18
C SER A 114 -31.18 58.68 -0.57
N ALA A 115 -30.61 59.31 -1.60
CA ALA A 115 -29.29 58.95 -2.11
C ALA A 115 -28.20 59.44 -1.11
N PRO A 116 -26.98 58.89 -1.16
CA PRO A 116 -26.02 59.45 -2.11
C PRO A 116 -25.24 58.38 -2.91
N SER A 117 -25.09 58.70 -4.19
CA SER A 117 -24.23 58.12 -5.24
C SER A 117 -22.72 58.32 -4.92
N PRO A 118 -21.73 58.09 -5.81
CA PRO A 118 -21.73 57.54 -7.19
C PRO A 118 -20.51 56.62 -7.50
N ILE A 119 -20.29 56.35 -8.80
CA ILE A 119 -19.06 56.00 -9.53
C ILE A 119 -19.09 54.56 -10.13
N SER A 120 -19.53 54.40 -11.38
CA SER A 120 -18.85 54.62 -12.68
C SER A 120 -18.36 53.28 -13.23
N GLU A 121 -18.84 52.90 -14.41
CA GLU A 121 -18.05 52.83 -15.67
C GLU A 121 -17.15 51.58 -15.68
N SER A 122 -17.43 50.57 -16.49
CA SER A 122 -17.24 50.47 -17.95
C SER A 122 -16.04 49.55 -18.18
N ASP A 123 -16.21 48.58 -19.08
CA ASP A 123 -15.19 47.65 -19.60
C ASP A 123 -14.39 46.90 -18.49
N GLU A 124 -13.60 45.86 -18.71
CA GLU A 124 -12.77 45.46 -19.83
C GLU A 124 -12.57 43.93 -19.75
N VAL A 125 -12.33 43.33 -20.91
CA VAL A 125 -11.72 42.01 -21.07
C VAL A 125 -10.40 41.92 -20.30
N ASP A 126 -10.15 40.81 -19.59
CA ASP A 126 -8.81 40.53 -19.08
C ASP A 126 -8.29 39.16 -19.54
N VAL A 127 -7.29 39.25 -20.41
CA VAL A 127 -6.36 38.21 -20.81
C VAL A 127 -5.25 38.22 -19.76
N ILE A 128 -5.23 37.24 -18.86
CA ILE A 128 -4.07 36.93 -18.00
C ILE A 128 -3.92 35.41 -18.01
N GLY A 129 -2.86 34.79 -18.54
CA GLY A 129 -1.53 35.33 -18.82
C GLY A 129 -0.63 35.19 -17.59
N TYR A 130 -0.03 34.02 -17.41
CA TYR A 130 1.29 33.84 -16.78
C TYR A 130 1.45 34.32 -15.32
N THR A 131 1.22 33.42 -14.36
CA THR A 131 1.98 33.44 -13.10
C THR A 131 2.53 32.04 -12.82
N SER A 132 3.84 31.94 -12.91
CA SER A 132 4.68 30.75 -12.75
C SER A 132 4.54 30.05 -11.39
N THR A 133 4.61 28.72 -11.40
CA THR A 133 5.65 27.98 -10.66
C THR A 133 6.07 26.73 -11.44
N GLN A 134 7.19 26.87 -12.15
CA GLN A 134 8.04 25.78 -12.55
C GLN A 134 8.67 25.17 -11.30
N SER A 135 8.53 23.86 -11.10
CA SER A 135 9.38 23.08 -10.18
C SER A 135 9.53 21.69 -10.75
N ASP A 136 10.42 21.65 -11.73
CA ASP A 136 11.17 20.49 -12.17
C ASP A 136 12.29 20.28 -11.14
N THR A 137 12.35 19.10 -10.51
CA THR A 137 13.60 18.57 -9.95
C THR A 137 13.55 17.05 -10.03
N ASP A 138 14.15 16.54 -11.09
CA ASP A 138 14.64 15.19 -11.24
C ASP A 138 15.84 14.88 -10.32
N ASP A 139 16.00 13.60 -10.05
CA ASP A 139 17.25 12.85 -9.81
C ASP A 139 18.32 13.36 -8.82
N HIS A 140 18.42 12.69 -7.66
CA HIS A 140 19.70 12.49 -6.99
C HIS A 140 19.91 11.02 -6.63
N SER A 141 20.40 10.27 -7.61
CA SER A 141 21.09 9.01 -7.42
C SER A 141 22.48 9.21 -6.81
N SER A 142 22.71 8.59 -5.64
CA SER A 142 24.03 8.09 -5.14
C SER A 142 25.10 9.16 -4.81
N VAL A 143 26.00 9.05 -3.83
CA VAL A 143 26.92 7.97 -3.41
C VAL A 143 27.52 8.33 -2.03
N GLN A 144 28.10 7.31 -1.37
CA GLN A 144 29.13 7.41 -0.33
C GLN A 144 28.75 7.98 1.05
N SER A 145 28.51 7.07 1.99
CA SER A 145 29.10 7.22 3.33
C SER A 145 29.93 5.98 3.65
N THR A 146 31.20 6.27 3.84
CA THR A 146 32.29 5.43 4.26
C THR A 146 32.02 4.81 5.64
N SER A 147 32.52 3.59 5.81
CA SER A 147 32.58 2.82 7.05
C SER A 147 33.24 3.54 8.23
N SER A 148 32.91 3.04 9.45
CA SER A 148 33.60 3.15 10.76
C SER A 148 32.79 3.94 11.80
N ASP A 149 32.67 3.58 13.08
CA ASP A 149 33.00 2.41 13.91
C ASP A 149 32.18 2.58 15.22
N SER A 150 31.99 1.48 15.95
CA SER A 150 31.73 1.40 17.39
C SER A 150 30.34 1.75 17.93
N GLY A 151 29.69 0.71 18.49
CA GLY A 151 28.64 0.87 19.49
C GLY A 151 27.65 -0.28 19.61
N VAL A 152 28.09 -1.50 19.99
CA VAL A 152 27.15 -2.54 20.43
C VAL A 152 26.79 -2.33 21.91
N ALA A 153 25.71 -1.59 22.17
CA ALA A 153 25.03 -1.63 23.46
C ALA A 153 23.94 -2.73 23.41
N MET A 154 24.27 -3.92 23.89
CA MET A 154 23.31 -5.01 24.07
C MET A 154 22.47 -4.73 25.33
N SER A 155 21.26 -4.21 25.15
CA SER A 155 20.29 -4.09 26.26
C SER A 155 19.46 -5.37 26.34
N THR A 156 19.72 -6.20 27.34
CA THR A 156 18.92 -7.41 27.58
C THR A 156 17.72 -7.07 28.47
N SER A 157 16.58 -6.75 27.86
CA SER A 157 15.31 -6.74 28.58
C SER A 157 14.83 -8.18 28.78
N ARG A 158 14.89 -8.66 30.03
CA ARG A 158 14.27 -9.93 30.43
C ARG A 158 12.76 -9.76 30.38
N LEU A 159 12.12 -10.29 29.35
CA LEU A 159 10.66 -10.39 29.30
C LEU A 159 10.24 -11.65 30.07
N THR A 160 9.68 -11.44 31.24
CA THR A 160 8.93 -12.44 32.00
C THR A 160 7.62 -12.72 31.26
N LEU A 161 7.43 -13.98 30.87
CA LEU A 161 6.22 -14.47 30.23
C LEU A 161 5.07 -14.42 31.25
N SER A 162 4.15 -13.48 31.11
CA SER A 162 2.87 -13.49 31.83
C SER A 162 1.76 -13.87 30.85
N GLU A 163 1.23 -15.06 31.10
CA GLU A 163 -0.11 -15.59 30.76
C GLU A 163 -0.99 -14.65 29.93
N MET A 164 -1.26 -15.04 28.67
CA MET A 164 -2.32 -14.43 27.87
C MET A 164 -3.64 -15.03 28.32
N ASP A 165 -4.41 -14.21 29.04
CA ASP A 165 -5.76 -14.52 29.45
C ASP A 165 -6.65 -14.74 28.22
N VAL A 166 -7.59 -15.65 28.43
CA VAL A 166 -8.45 -16.27 27.43
C VAL A 166 -9.43 -15.28 26.77
N MET A 167 -9.44 -15.31 25.43
CA MET A 167 -10.62 -15.21 24.56
C MET A 167 -11.84 -14.44 25.10
N ASP A 168 -11.87 -13.13 24.87
CA ASP A 168 -13.11 -12.39 24.65
C ASP A 168 -13.29 -12.18 23.14
N VAL A 169 -14.08 -13.04 22.49
CA VAL A 169 -14.69 -12.78 21.19
C VAL A 169 -16.14 -13.24 21.25
N LEU A 170 -17.00 -12.26 20.98
CA LEU A 170 -18.41 -12.33 20.54
C LEU A 170 -18.83 -13.62 19.83
#